data_AF-A0A161GHI1-F1
#
_entry.id   AF-A0A161GHI1-F1
#
_cell.length_a   1.000
_cell.length_b   1.000
_cell.length_c   1.000
_cell.angle_alpha   90.00
_cell.angle_beta   90.00
_cell.angle_gamma   90.00
#
_symmetry.space_group_name_H-M   'P 1'
#
loop_
_entity.id
_entity.type
_entity.pdbx_description
1 polymer ?
#
loop_
_entity_poly.entity_id
_entity_poly.type
_entity_poly.pdbx_seq_one_letter_code
_entity_poly.pdbx_strand_id
1 'polypeptide(L)'
;GQEVDSEISNQLVGLMVYLSIEDDTRDLYLFINSPGGWVIPGIAIYDTMQFVSPNVHTVCMGLAASMGSFILVGGEITKRLAFPHARVMIHQPASSFYEAQAGEFILEAEELLKLRETLTKVYVQRT
;
A
#
# COMPACT_ATOMS: atom_id res chain seq x y z
N GLY A 1 12.61 -4.53 -8.42
CA GLY A 1 11.31 -4.54 -7.75
C GLY A 1 11.35 -5.56 -6.63
N GLN A 2 10.63 -5.34 -5.54
CA GLN A 2 10.71 -6.15 -4.33
C GLN A 2 9.39 -6.15 -3.57
N GLU A 3 9.22 -7.12 -2.66
CA GLU A 3 8.06 -7.21 -1.80
C GLU A 3 7.96 -6.03 -0.83
N VAL A 4 6.75 -5.74 -0.36
CA VAL A 4 6.48 -4.77 0.70
C VAL A 4 6.55 -5.50 2.03
N ASP A 5 7.60 -5.21 2.80
CA ASP A 5 7.80 -5.70 4.17
C ASP A 5 7.94 -4.52 5.15
N SER A 6 8.15 -4.84 6.42
CA SER A 6 8.31 -3.84 7.49
C SER A 6 9.52 -2.95 7.30
N GLU A 7 10.63 -3.47 6.75
CA GLU A 7 11.86 -2.68 6.58
C GLU A 7 11.66 -1.60 5.52
N ILE A 8 11.18 -2.01 4.33
CA ILE A 8 10.91 -1.09 3.23
C ILE A 8 9.81 -0.10 3.60
N SER A 9 8.76 -0.57 4.28
CA SER A 9 7.71 0.32 4.78
C SER A 9 8.26 1.39 5.71
N ASN A 10 9.05 1.02 6.71
CA ASN A 10 9.64 1.98 7.65
C ASN A 10 10.54 3.00 6.94
N GLN A 11 11.32 2.56 5.95
CA GLN A 11 12.16 3.46 5.14
C GLN A 11 11.31 4.44 4.32
N LEU A 12 10.27 3.97 3.63
CA LEU A 12 9.40 4.81 2.81
C LEU A 12 8.59 5.79 3.66
N VAL A 13 8.02 5.32 4.78
CA VAL A 13 7.30 6.17 5.74
C VAL A 13 8.22 7.25 6.30
N GLY A 14 9.40 6.88 6.78
CA GLY A 14 10.38 7.83 7.31
C GLY A 14 10.82 8.86 6.27
N LEU A 15 11.07 8.44 5.03
CA LEU A 15 11.47 9.33 3.95
C LEU A 15 10.36 10.31 3.54
N MET A 16 9.11 9.84 3.43
CA MET A 16 7.97 10.71 3.12
C MET A 16 7.75 11.77 4.20
N VAL A 17 7.78 11.37 5.47
CA VAL A 17 7.66 12.30 6.61
C VAL A 17 8.82 13.29 6.62
N TYR A 18 10.06 12.82 6.46
CA TYR A 18 11.24 13.68 6.42
C TYR A 18 11.16 14.71 5.29
N LEU A 19 10.88 14.27 4.05
CA LEU A 19 10.77 15.18 2.91
C LEU A 19 9.62 16.19 3.09
N SER A 20 8.50 15.77 3.70
CA SER A 20 7.40 16.67 4.03
C SER A 20 7.74 17.70 5.11
N ILE A 21 8.70 17.41 6.00
CA ILE A 21 9.18 18.36 7.01
C ILE A 21 10.16 19.35 6.39
N GLU A 22 11.02 18.88 5.48
CA GLU A 22 12.00 19.71 4.78
C GLU A 22 11.34 20.71 3.81
N ASP A 23 10.33 20.27 3.06
CA ASP A 23 9.54 21.11 2.15
C ASP A 23 8.13 20.51 1.96
N ASP A 24 7.14 21.12 2.61
CA ASP A 24 5.75 20.67 2.58
C ASP A 24 4.99 21.10 1.31
N THR A 25 5.63 21.87 0.43
CA THR A 25 5.05 22.34 -0.84
C THR A 25 5.47 21.49 -2.04
N ARG A 26 6.54 20.72 -1.90
CA ARG A 26 7.12 19.94 -2.98
C ARG A 26 6.50 18.55 -3.06
N ASP A 27 5.75 18.31 -4.13
CA ASP A 27 5.20 17.01 -4.46
C ASP A 27 6.25 15.87 -4.41
N LEU A 28 5.82 14.72 -3.88
CA LEU A 28 6.63 13.51 -3.74
C LEU A 28 6.37 12.56 -4.92
N TYR A 29 7.39 11.82 -5.34
CA TYR A 29 7.28 10.84 -6.42
C TYR A 29 7.65 9.45 -5.92
N LEU A 30 6.66 8.55 -5.93
CA LEU A 30 6.81 7.16 -5.53
C LEU A 30 6.78 6.25 -6.75
N PHE A 31 7.95 5.68 -7.08
CA PHE A 31 8.11 4.74 -8.17
C PHE A 31 7.88 3.30 -7.68
N ILE A 32 6.93 2.61 -8.30
CA ILE A 32 6.43 1.32 -7.83
C ILE A 32 6.77 0.22 -8.83
N ASN A 33 7.49 -0.78 -8.33
CA ASN A 33 7.71 -2.06 -9.00
C ASN A 33 7.73 -3.15 -7.92
N SER A 34 6.55 -3.66 -7.55
CA SER A 34 6.38 -4.59 -6.44
C SER A 34 5.34 -5.67 -6.77
N PRO A 35 5.61 -6.95 -6.43
CA PRO A 35 4.62 -8.01 -6.49
C PRO A 35 3.57 -7.93 -5.36
N GLY A 36 3.68 -6.96 -4.45
CA GLY A 36 2.86 -6.88 -3.25
C GLY A 36 3.67 -7.20 -2.00
N GLY A 37 3.01 -7.67 -0.95
CA GLY A 37 3.65 -8.00 0.31
C GLY A 37 2.66 -7.96 1.46
N TRP A 38 3.15 -7.60 2.64
CA TRP A 38 2.39 -7.63 3.87
C TRP A 38 1.35 -6.51 3.92
N VAL A 39 0.15 -6.84 4.38
CA VAL A 39 -0.99 -5.90 4.41
C VAL A 39 -0.72 -4.72 5.34
N ILE A 40 -0.27 -4.98 6.57
CA ILE A 40 -0.06 -3.93 7.58
C ILE A 40 1.03 -2.92 7.15
N PRO A 41 2.23 -3.34 6.70
CA PRO A 41 3.22 -2.44 6.10
C PRO A 41 2.67 -1.64 4.91
N GLY A 42 1.90 -2.28 4.01
CA GLY A 42 1.30 -1.56 2.88
C GLY A 42 0.27 -0.51 3.31
N ILE A 43 -0.52 -0.78 4.36
CA ILE A 43 -1.43 0.21 4.96
C ILE A 43 -0.66 1.37 5.58
N ALA A 44 0.45 1.09 6.30
CA ALA A 44 1.28 2.14 6.90
C ALA A 44 1.85 3.12 5.86
N ILE A 45 2.30 2.59 4.72
CA ILE A 45 2.73 3.42 3.57
C ILE A 45 1.55 4.25 3.07
N TYR A 46 0.40 3.63 2.80
CA TYR A 46 -0.79 4.31 2.28
C TYR A 46 -1.25 5.45 3.21
N ASP A 47 -1.37 5.20 4.51
CA ASP A 47 -1.81 6.19 5.49
C ASP A 47 -0.82 7.35 5.59
N THR A 48 0.48 7.05 5.50
CA THR A 48 1.50 8.10 5.46
C THR A 48 1.37 8.97 4.21
N MET A 49 1.07 8.38 3.05
CA MET A 49 0.80 9.15 1.83
C MET A 49 -0.42 10.07 1.97
N GLN A 50 -1.40 9.72 2.80
CA GLN A 50 -2.56 10.57 3.08
C GLN A 50 -2.30 11.61 4.18
N PHE A 51 -1.31 11.35 5.02
CA PHE A 51 -0.97 12.18 6.17
C PHE A 51 -0.06 13.35 5.78
N VAL A 52 0.93 13.12 4.92
CA VAL A 52 1.88 14.16 4.52
C VAL A 52 1.20 15.26 3.70
N SER A 53 1.63 16.51 3.87
CA SER A 53 1.02 17.66 3.18
C SER A 53 1.24 17.66 1.65
N PRO A 54 2.43 17.31 1.12
CA PRO A 54 2.64 17.30 -0.33
C PRO A 54 1.86 16.18 -1.01
N ASN A 55 1.46 16.40 -2.28
CA ASN A 55 0.83 15.33 -3.04
C ASN A 55 1.84 14.23 -3.35
N VAL A 56 1.40 12.98 -3.18
CA VAL A 56 2.20 11.82 -3.60
C VAL A 56 1.78 11.38 -5.00
N HIS A 57 2.69 11.54 -5.95
CA HIS A 57 2.58 10.97 -7.29
C HIS A 57 3.00 9.51 -7.23
N THR A 58 2.22 8.63 -7.84
CA THR A 58 2.56 7.20 -7.93
C THR A 58 2.79 6.81 -9.38
N VAL A 59 3.89 6.09 -9.63
CA VAL A 59 4.29 5.68 -10.98
C VAL A 59 4.58 4.17 -11.00
N CYS A 60 3.70 3.39 -11.61
CA CYS A 60 3.93 1.97 -11.83
C CYS A 60 4.91 1.76 -12.99
N MET A 61 6.11 1.28 -12.68
CA MET A 61 7.19 1.08 -13.66
C MET A 61 7.15 -0.31 -14.33
N GLY A 62 6.61 -1.32 -13.64
CA GLY A 62 6.65 -2.71 -14.11
C GLY A 62 5.50 -3.54 -13.57
N LEU A 63 5.49 -3.79 -12.26
CA LEU A 63 4.40 -4.48 -11.59
C LEU A 63 3.94 -3.68 -10.38
N ALA A 64 2.63 -3.52 -10.24
CA ALA A 64 2.00 -3.12 -8.99
C ALA A 64 0.92 -4.14 -8.68
N ALA A 65 1.27 -5.18 -7.93
CA ALA A 65 0.36 -6.27 -7.57
C ALA A 65 0.01 -6.22 -6.09
N SER A 66 -1.20 -6.63 -5.71
CA SER A 66 -1.63 -6.77 -4.32
C SER A 66 -1.43 -5.47 -3.51
N MET A 67 -0.65 -5.47 -2.43
CA MET A 67 -0.31 -4.24 -1.70
C MET A 67 0.46 -3.22 -2.55
N GLY A 68 1.16 -3.65 -3.60
CA GLY A 68 1.75 -2.76 -4.59
C GLY A 68 0.71 -1.99 -5.40
N SER A 69 -0.40 -2.63 -5.82
CA SER A 69 -1.53 -1.91 -6.46
C SER A 69 -2.27 -1.02 -5.48
N PHE A 70 -2.32 -1.41 -4.20
CA PHE A 70 -2.94 -0.62 -3.15
C PHE A 70 -2.17 0.69 -2.90
N ILE A 71 -0.85 0.61 -2.81
CA ILE A 71 0.00 1.80 -2.70
C ILE A 71 -0.10 2.65 -3.97
N LEU A 72 -0.13 2.03 -5.17
CA LEU A 72 -0.33 2.75 -6.43
C LEU A 72 -1.62 3.58 -6.43
N VAL A 73 -2.73 2.99 -5.98
CA VAL A 73 -4.03 3.67 -5.96
C VAL A 73 -4.10 4.78 -4.90
N GLY A 74 -3.23 4.72 -3.88
CA GLY A 74 -3.12 5.71 -2.81
C GLY A 74 -2.47 7.04 -3.20
N GLY A 75 -1.87 7.15 -4.40
CA GLY A 75 -1.41 8.42 -4.92
C GLY A 75 -2.55 9.42 -5.13
N GLU A 76 -2.21 10.71 -5.23
CA GLU A 76 -3.18 11.77 -5.44
C GLU A 76 -4.00 11.54 -6.72
N ILE A 77 -5.31 11.80 -6.68
CA ILE A 77 -6.19 11.60 -7.84
C ILE A 77 -5.66 12.47 -8.98
N THR A 78 -5.66 11.93 -10.20
CA THR A 78 -5.03 12.51 -11.42
C THR A 78 -3.50 12.44 -11.50
N LYS A 79 -2.79 12.10 -10.40
CA LYS A 79 -1.31 12.01 -10.34
C LYS A 79 -0.79 10.56 -10.24
N ARG A 80 -1.57 9.62 -10.78
CA ARG A 80 -1.28 8.18 -10.78
C ARG A 80 -1.02 7.73 -12.22
N LEU A 81 0.17 7.18 -12.46
CA LEU A 81 0.64 6.83 -13.79
C LEU A 81 1.13 5.38 -13.82
N ALA A 82 1.08 4.77 -14.99
CA ALA A 82 1.69 3.48 -15.27
C ALA A 82 2.40 3.53 -16.62
N PHE A 83 3.57 2.89 -16.70
CA PHE A 83 4.26 2.73 -17.98
C PHE A 83 3.44 1.85 -18.94
N PRO A 84 3.60 1.98 -20.27
CA PRO A 84 2.76 1.31 -21.27
C PRO A 84 2.72 -0.23 -21.18
N HIS A 85 3.74 -0.84 -20.57
CA HIS A 85 3.86 -2.29 -20.41
C HIS A 85 3.78 -2.73 -18.94
N ALA A 86 3.50 -1.80 -18.03
CA ALA A 86 3.33 -2.13 -16.63
C ALA A 86 2.03 -2.93 -16.42
N ARG A 87 2.01 -3.74 -15.38
CA ARG A 87 0.85 -4.55 -14.98
C ARG A 87 0.37 -4.15 -13.60
N VAL A 88 -0.94 -4.06 -13.45
CA VAL A 88 -1.60 -3.87 -12.16
C VAL A 88 -2.43 -5.11 -11.87
N MET A 89 -2.34 -5.66 -10.66
CA MET A 89 -3.09 -6.84 -10.26
C MET A 89 -3.65 -6.64 -8.86
N ILE A 90 -4.98 -6.79 -8.71
CA ILE A 90 -5.68 -6.68 -7.44
C ILE A 90 -6.21 -8.07 -7.08
N HIS A 91 -6.09 -8.47 -5.81
CA HIS A 91 -6.74 -9.64 -5.26
C HIS A 91 -7.05 -9.43 -3.77
N GLN A 92 -7.93 -10.24 -3.20
CA GLN A 92 -8.24 -10.20 -1.77
C GLN A 92 -7.03 -10.62 -0.92
N PRO A 93 -6.86 -10.05 0.30
CA PRO A 93 -5.81 -10.48 1.22
C PRO A 93 -6.00 -11.96 1.58
N ALA A 94 -4.90 -12.62 1.92
CA ALA A 94 -4.86 -14.01 2.34
C ALA A 94 -3.99 -14.13 3.59
N SER A 95 -4.34 -15.09 4.44
CA SER A 95 -3.50 -15.55 5.55
C SER A 95 -3.07 -16.99 5.31
N SER A 96 -1.95 -17.38 5.91
CA SER A 96 -1.48 -18.77 5.86
C SER A 96 -2.17 -19.58 6.95
N PHE A 97 -2.38 -20.88 6.72
CA PHE A 97 -2.84 -21.77 7.78
C PHE A 97 -1.78 -21.88 8.87
N TYR A 98 -2.20 -21.78 10.13
CA TYR A 98 -1.35 -21.98 11.30
C TYR A 98 -2.11 -22.79 12.36
N GLU A 99 -1.39 -23.53 13.18
CA GLU A 99 -1.97 -24.28 14.28
C GLU A 99 -2.20 -23.35 15.46
N ALA A 100 -3.46 -23.22 15.88
CA ALA A 100 -3.86 -22.41 17.02
C ALA A 100 -5.12 -22.97 17.68
N GLN A 101 -5.45 -22.47 18.86
CA GLN A 101 -6.70 -22.82 19.52
C GLN A 101 -7.88 -22.31 18.69
N ALA A 102 -9.01 -23.03 18.72
CA ALA A 102 -10.19 -22.67 17.91
C ALA A 102 -10.66 -21.22 18.12
N GLY A 103 -10.59 -20.71 19.36
CA GLY A 103 -10.94 -19.33 19.66
C GLY A 103 -10.00 -18.31 19.00
N GLU A 104 -8.69 -18.54 19.04
CA GLU A 104 -7.69 -17.68 18.39
C GLU A 104 -7.84 -17.68 16.88
N PHE A 105 -8.14 -18.85 16.30
CA PHE A 105 -8.38 -18.98 14.86
C PHE A 105 -9.60 -18.17 14.40
N ILE A 106 -10.69 -18.18 15.18
CA ILE A 106 -11.90 -17.38 14.87
C ILE A 106 -11.57 -15.88 14.91
N LEU A 107 -10.82 -15.43 15.93
CA LEU A 107 -10.44 -14.02 16.06
C LEU A 107 -9.58 -13.54 14.88
N GLU A 108 -8.61 -14.34 14.45
CA GLU A 108 -7.76 -14.01 13.30
C GLU A 108 -8.56 -13.98 11.98
N ALA A 109 -9.50 -14.91 11.81
CA ALA A 109 -10.39 -14.92 10.64
C ALA A 109 -11.27 -13.67 10.59
N GLU A 110 -11.81 -13.23 11.74
CA GLU A 110 -12.56 -11.97 11.84
C GLU A 110 -11.69 -10.76 11.49
N GLU A 111 -10.44 -10.74 11.92
CA GLU A 111 -9.51 -9.64 11.60
C GLU A 111 -9.14 -9.61 10.11
N LEU A 112 -8.90 -10.77 9.50
CA LEU A 112 -8.66 -10.88 8.06
C LEU A 112 -9.88 -10.37 7.25
N LEU A 113 -11.10 -10.67 7.69
CA LEU A 113 -12.32 -10.17 7.06
C LEU A 113 -12.43 -8.64 7.15
N LYS A 114 -12.13 -8.06 8.31
CA LYS A 114 -12.08 -6.59 8.48
C LYS A 114 -11.03 -5.96 7.57
N LEU A 115 -9.83 -6.54 7.50
CA LEU A 115 -8.77 -6.06 6.60
C LEU A 115 -9.24 -6.08 5.14
N ARG A 116 -9.86 -7.19 4.69
CA ARG A 116 -10.44 -7.28 3.35
C ARG A 116 -11.44 -6.17 3.08
N GLU A 117 -12.36 -5.93 4.01
CA GLU A 117 -13.37 -4.87 3.85
C GLU A 117 -12.75 -3.47 3.82
N THR A 118 -11.78 -3.20 4.70
CA THR A 118 -11.03 -1.93 4.73
C THR A 118 -10.32 -1.67 3.41
N LEU A 119 -9.56 -2.65 2.90
CA LEU A 119 -8.86 -2.51 1.62
C LEU A 119 -9.85 -2.30 0.47
N THR A 120 -10.97 -3.04 0.47
CA THR A 120 -12.02 -2.91 -0.55
C THR A 120 -12.63 -1.50 -0.55
N LYS A 121 -12.93 -0.94 0.64
CA LYS A 121 -13.46 0.43 0.76
C LYS A 121 -12.49 1.47 0.21
N VAL A 122 -11.19 1.32 0.48
CA VAL A 122 -10.17 2.23 -0.05
C VAL A 122 -10.09 2.13 -1.57
N TYR A 123 -10.10 0.93 -2.14
CA TYR A 123 -10.18 0.77 -3.60
C TYR A 123 -11.42 1.48 -4.16
N VAL A 124 -12.62 1.22 -3.61
CA VAL A 124 -13.87 1.87 -4.03
C VAL A 124 -13.80 3.39 -3.94
N GLN A 125 -13.17 3.95 -2.91
CA GLN A 125 -13.04 5.39 -2.75
C GLN A 125 -12.06 6.01 -3.76
N ARG A 126 -11.05 5.25 -4.18
CA ARG A 126 -9.92 5.76 -4.99
C ARG A 126 -10.01 5.38 -6.47
N THR A 127 -10.89 4.49 -6.88
CA THR A 127 -11.12 4.09 -8.29
C THR A 127 -12.47 4.57 -8.79
#